data_AF-A0AA85KJP2-F1
#
_entry.id   AF-A0AA85KJP2-F1
#
_cell.length_a   1.000
_cell.length_b   1.000
_cell.length_c   1.000
_cell.angle_alpha   90.00
_cell.angle_beta   90.00
_cell.angle_gamma   90.00
#
_symmetry.space_group_name_H-M   'P 1'
#
loop_
_entity.id
_entity.type
_entity.pdbx_description
1 polymer ?
#
loop_
_entity_poly.entity_id
_entity_poly.type
_entity_poly.pdbx_seq_one_letter_code
_entity_poly.pdbx_strand_id
1 'polypeptide(L)'
;MSVSGRNPVAWNNIQLAVDTAVKAVNKLKPKVSKSYWISSASSELIDARRLIPTSSDYDEERKLLKRKLTGSLRNDCEQWWAKKAKEMENASAIGNNRQLFRLIRETGDKSEC
;
A
#
# COMPACT_ATOMS: atom_id res chain seq x y z
N MET A 1 25.19 -39.73 -33.91
CA MET A 1 25.51 -38.29 -33.81
C MET A 1 24.95 -37.80 -32.48
N SER A 2 25.79 -37.69 -31.46
CA SER A 2 25.36 -37.29 -30.12
C SER A 2 25.36 -35.77 -30.01
N VAL A 3 24.19 -35.15 -29.79
CA VAL A 3 24.06 -33.72 -29.54
C VAL A 3 24.47 -33.43 -28.09
N SER A 4 25.77 -33.21 -27.86
CA SER A 4 26.26 -32.70 -26.58
C SER A 4 26.39 -31.19 -26.66
N GLY A 5 25.70 -30.46 -25.78
CA GLY A 5 25.97 -29.02 -25.68
C GLY A 5 25.07 -28.22 -24.75
N ARG A 6 24.48 -28.80 -23.70
CA ARG A 6 23.91 -27.98 -22.63
C ARG A 6 25.07 -27.46 -21.78
N ASN A 7 25.62 -26.31 -22.14
CA ASN A 7 26.69 -25.66 -21.37
C ASN A 7 26.13 -25.21 -20.01
N PRO A 8 26.50 -25.86 -18.89
CA PRO A 8 25.89 -25.61 -17.58
C PRO A 8 26.13 -24.17 -17.09
N VAL A 9 27.27 -23.60 -17.48
CA VAL A 9 27.68 -22.25 -17.10
C VAL A 9 26.77 -21.21 -17.76
N ALA A 10 26.45 -21.41 -19.04
CA ALA A 10 25.56 -20.52 -19.77
C ALA A 10 24.14 -20.51 -19.17
N TRP A 11 23.64 -21.69 -18.77
CA TRP A 11 22.33 -21.81 -18.15
C TRP A 11 22.25 -21.14 -16.76
N ASN A 12 23.28 -21.31 -15.93
CA ASN A 12 23.34 -20.68 -14.60
C ASN A 12 23.37 -19.15 -14.70
N ASN A 13 24.08 -18.60 -15.68
CA ASN A 13 24.14 -17.15 -15.90
C ASN A 13 22.78 -16.58 -16.33
N ILE A 14 22.04 -17.32 -17.17
CA ILE A 14 20.68 -16.94 -17.57
C ILE A 14 19.75 -16.95 -16.35
N GLN A 15 19.81 -17.99 -15.52
CA GLN A 15 18.99 -18.10 -14.33
C GLN A 15 19.28 -16.97 -13.33
N LEU A 16 20.56 -16.64 -13.11
CA LEU A 16 20.98 -15.53 -12.26
C LEU A 16 20.50 -14.17 -12.80
N ALA A 17 20.59 -13.94 -14.11
CA ALA A 17 20.13 -12.71 -14.73
C ALA A 17 18.61 -12.54 -14.60
N VAL A 18 17.84 -13.61 -14.81
CA VAL A 18 16.38 -13.62 -14.64
C VAL A 18 16.01 -13.34 -13.19
N ASP A 19 16.64 -14.02 -12.22
CA ASP A 19 16.37 -13.79 -10.79
C ASP A 19 16.70 -12.36 -10.35
N THR A 20 17.79 -11.79 -10.91
CA THR A 20 18.20 -10.41 -10.64
C THR A 20 17.20 -9.41 -11.21
N ALA A 21 16.73 -9.63 -12.45
CA ALA A 21 15.71 -8.81 -13.08
C ALA A 21 14.37 -8.89 -12.33
N VAL A 22 13.94 -10.08 -11.91
CA VAL A 22 12.71 -10.28 -11.12
C VAL A 22 12.81 -9.56 -9.77
N LYS A 23 13.94 -9.64 -9.07
CA LYS A 23 14.18 -8.89 -7.82
C LYS A 23 14.18 -7.38 -8.04
N ALA A 24 14.78 -6.90 -9.13
CA ALA A 24 14.77 -5.47 -9.48
C ALA A 24 13.36 -4.98 -9.80
N VAL A 25 12.59 -5.71 -10.61
CA VAL A 25 11.19 -5.40 -10.93
C VAL A 25 10.33 -5.42 -9.67
N ASN A 26 10.51 -6.39 -8.77
CA ASN A 26 9.76 -6.43 -7.51
C ASN A 26 10.14 -5.31 -6.52
N LYS A 27 11.38 -4.79 -6.57
CA LYS A 27 11.78 -3.57 -5.84
C LYS A 27 11.19 -2.29 -6.47
N LEU A 28 11.02 -2.27 -7.79
CA LEU A 28 10.49 -1.14 -8.56
C LEU A 28 8.97 -1.14 -8.68
N LYS A 29 8.29 -2.26 -8.42
CA LYS A 29 6.86 -2.22 -8.12
C LYS A 29 6.73 -1.27 -6.94
N PRO A 30 6.10 -0.09 -7.11
CA PRO A 30 5.70 0.63 -5.92
C PRO A 30 4.85 -0.38 -5.16
N LYS A 31 5.06 -0.49 -3.85
CA LYS A 31 4.06 -1.09 -2.96
C LYS A 31 2.81 -0.22 -3.08
N VAL A 32 2.08 -0.33 -4.19
CA VAL A 32 0.80 0.32 -4.43
C VAL A 32 -0.23 -0.52 -3.71
N SER A 33 -0.18 -0.40 -2.39
CA SER A 33 -1.35 -0.43 -1.54
C SER A 33 -1.20 0.62 -0.45
N LYS A 34 -0.48 1.74 -0.72
CA LYS A 34 -0.74 2.96 0.05
C LYS A 34 -2.13 3.39 -0.37
N SER A 35 -3.11 3.01 0.44
CA SER A 35 -4.46 3.47 0.25
C SER A 35 -4.41 5.00 0.17
N TYR A 36 -5.04 5.56 -0.86
CA TYR A 36 -4.97 7.00 -1.14
C TYR A 36 -5.44 7.88 0.04
N TRP A 37 -6.11 7.29 1.03
CA TRP A 37 -6.56 7.95 2.24
C TRP A 37 -5.50 8.04 3.34
N ILE A 38 -4.46 7.21 3.34
CA ILE A 38 -3.38 7.25 4.35
C ILE A 38 -2.41 8.39 4.02
N SER A 39 -2.25 9.32 4.97
CA SER A 39 -1.32 10.43 4.85
C SER A 39 0.14 9.98 4.91
N SER A 40 1.07 10.85 4.49
CA SER A 40 2.50 10.63 4.67
C SER A 40 2.86 10.42 6.15
N ALA A 41 2.27 11.22 7.05
CA ALA A 41 2.48 11.11 8.49
C ALA A 41 2.06 9.73 9.04
N SER A 42 0.87 9.25 8.68
CA SER A 42 0.44 7.90 9.06
C SER A 42 1.34 6.81 8.46
N SER A 43 1.81 6.99 7.22
CA SER A 43 2.77 6.06 6.61
C SER A 43 4.09 6.01 7.39
N GLU A 44 4.61 7.15 7.84
CA GLU A 44 5.84 7.21 8.65
C GLU A 44 5.64 6.50 9.99
N LEU A 45 4.48 6.62 10.63
CA LEU A 45 4.16 5.89 11.87
C LEU A 45 4.07 4.38 11.64
N ILE A 46 3.54 3.93 10.50
CA ILE A 46 3.53 2.50 10.11
C ILE A 46 4.96 1.99 9.95
N ASP A 47 5.80 2.74 9.25
CA ASP A 47 7.18 2.34 8.99
C ASP A 47 8.02 2.38 10.28
N ALA A 48 7.87 3.39 11.13
CA ALA A 48 8.49 3.45 12.46
C ALA A 48 8.11 2.24 13.31
N ARG A 49 6.83 1.81 13.28
CA ARG A 49 6.37 0.66 14.07
C ARG A 49 7.01 -0.65 13.64
N ARG A 50 7.32 -0.79 12.35
CA ARG A 50 8.01 -1.98 11.81
C ARG A 50 9.47 -2.06 12.24
N LEU A 51 10.07 -0.94 12.62
CA LEU A 51 11.47 -0.88 13.06
C LEU A 51 11.65 -1.22 14.55
N ILE A 52 10.59 -1.19 15.35
CA ILE A 52 10.66 -1.49 16.79
C ILE A 52 10.84 -3.00 17.01
N PRO A 53 11.93 -3.46 17.65
CA PRO A 53 12.18 -4.88 17.94
C PRO A 53 11.10 -5.52 18.81
N THR A 54 10.90 -6.84 18.75
CA THR A 54 9.87 -7.56 19.53
C THR A 54 10.22 -7.77 21.00
N SER A 55 11.44 -7.40 21.46
CA SER A 55 11.82 -7.52 22.87
C SER A 55 10.88 -6.72 23.78
N SER A 56 10.64 -7.24 24.99
CA SER A 56 9.80 -6.62 26.02
C SER A 56 10.28 -5.22 26.42
N ASP A 57 11.58 -4.95 26.26
CA ASP A 57 12.18 -3.65 26.58
C ASP A 57 11.56 -2.50 25.76
N TYR A 58 10.98 -2.82 24.59
CA TYR A 58 10.37 -1.84 23.67
C TYR A 58 8.84 -1.85 23.71
N ASP A 59 8.20 -2.58 24.63
CA ASP A 59 6.75 -2.74 24.61
C ASP A 59 6.00 -1.43 24.88
N GLU A 60 6.52 -0.58 25.77
CA GLU A 60 5.91 0.73 26.03
C GLU A 60 6.02 1.66 24.81
N GLU A 61 7.17 1.64 24.11
CA GLU A 61 7.33 2.39 22.86
C GLU A 61 6.37 1.89 21.78
N ARG A 62 6.23 0.57 21.64
CA ARG A 62 5.30 -0.05 20.69
C ARG A 62 3.85 0.30 21.00
N LYS A 63 3.46 0.33 22.29
CA LYS A 63 2.12 0.74 22.75
C LYS A 63 1.86 2.21 22.44
N LEU A 64 2.81 3.09 22.75
CA LEU A 64 2.69 4.52 22.48
C LEU A 64 2.52 4.78 20.98
N LEU A 65 3.38 4.15 20.16
CA LEU A 65 3.33 4.30 18.72
C LEU A 65 2.03 3.73 18.13
N LYS A 66 1.54 2.60 18.66
CA LYS A 66 0.23 2.06 18.30
C LYS A 66 -0.90 3.06 18.56
N ARG A 67 -0.91 3.73 19.73
CA ARG A 67 -1.93 4.75 20.04
C ARG A 67 -1.87 5.94 19.07
N LYS A 68 -0.67 6.46 18.80
CA LYS A 68 -0.47 7.54 17.82
C LYS A 68 -0.94 7.14 16.43
N LEU A 69 -0.55 5.94 15.98
CA LEU A 69 -0.93 5.41 14.67
C LEU A 69 -2.46 5.24 14.56
N THR A 70 -3.12 4.68 15.58
CA THR A 70 -4.59 4.54 15.59
C THR A 70 -5.28 5.91 15.49
N GLY A 71 -4.81 6.92 16.24
CA GLY A 71 -5.38 8.27 16.15
C GLY A 71 -5.18 8.91 14.78
N SER A 72 -3.98 8.79 14.22
CA SER A 72 -3.63 9.35 12.90
C SER A 72 -4.45 8.71 11.77
N LEU A 73 -4.56 7.37 11.77
CA LEU A 73 -5.37 6.66 10.78
C LEU A 73 -6.85 7.00 10.88
N ARG A 74 -7.38 7.17 12.10
CA ARG A 74 -8.77 7.61 12.29
C ARG A 74 -9.00 8.99 11.68
N ASN A 75 -8.11 9.95 11.93
CA ASN A 75 -8.20 11.28 11.37
C ASN A 75 -8.11 11.26 9.83
N ASP A 76 -7.16 10.52 9.27
CA ASP A 76 -7.02 10.34 7.82
C ASP A 76 -8.30 9.77 7.19
N CYS A 77 -8.91 8.79 7.85
CA CYS A 77 -10.15 8.18 7.41
C CYS A 77 -11.33 9.17 7.46
N GLU A 78 -11.50 9.89 8.57
CA GLU A 78 -12.53 10.93 8.72
C GLU A 78 -12.41 12.02 7.64
N GLN A 79 -11.18 12.46 7.35
CA GLN A 79 -10.92 13.44 6.28
C GLN A 79 -11.24 12.88 4.88
N TRP A 80 -10.90 11.62 4.63
CA TRP A 80 -11.22 10.97 3.36
C TRP A 80 -12.72 10.85 3.15
N TRP A 81 -13.47 10.42 4.17
CA TRP A 81 -14.94 10.34 4.12
C TRP A 81 -15.58 11.70 3.92
N ALA A 82 -15.11 12.74 4.62
CA ALA A 82 -15.61 14.10 4.44
C ALA A 82 -15.38 14.61 3.01
N LYS A 83 -14.21 14.35 2.43
CA LYS A 83 -13.93 14.70 1.03
C LYS A 83 -14.83 13.93 0.06
N LYS A 84 -15.01 12.63 0.27
CA LYS A 84 -15.88 11.80 -0.58
C LYS A 84 -17.34 12.23 -0.53
N ALA A 85 -17.87 12.52 0.66
CA ALA A 85 -19.22 13.04 0.81
C ALA A 85 -19.41 14.35 0.04
N LYS A 86 -18.45 15.27 0.12
CA LYS A 86 -18.48 16.53 -0.65
C LYS A 86 -18.42 16.30 -2.17
N GLU A 87 -17.61 15.35 -2.64
CA GLU A 87 -17.58 14.98 -4.06
C GLU A 87 -18.92 14.42 -4.54
N MET A 88 -19.59 13.60 -3.71
CA MET A 88 -20.91 13.04 -4.00
C MET A 88 -21.99 14.13 -4.02
N GLU A 89 -22.00 15.03 -3.05
CA GLU A 89 -22.92 16.17 -2.98
C GLU A 89 -22.82 17.04 -4.23
N ASN A 90 -21.60 17.39 -4.64
CA ASN A 90 -21.35 18.16 -5.87
C ASN A 90 -21.85 17.43 -7.12
N ALA A 91 -21.58 16.13 -7.24
CA ALA A 91 -22.05 15.33 -8.37
C ALA A 91 -23.58 15.28 -8.43
N SER A 92 -24.23 15.16 -7.28
CA SER A 92 -25.69 15.20 -7.15
C SER A 92 -26.25 16.58 -7.54
N ALA A 93 -25.66 17.66 -7.04
CA ALA A 93 -26.11 19.03 -7.31
C ALA A 93 -26.09 19.40 -8.80
N ILE A 94 -25.12 18.87 -9.55
CA ILE A 94 -24.98 19.12 -11.00
C ILE A 94 -25.76 18.07 -11.83
N GLY A 95 -26.38 17.08 -11.19
CA GLY A 95 -27.11 15.99 -11.86
C GLY A 95 -26.19 14.99 -12.57
N ASN A 96 -24.91 14.92 -12.22
CA ASN A 96 -23.97 13.98 -12.80
C ASN A 96 -24.07 12.58 -12.16
N ASN A 97 -25.14 11.87 -12.52
CA ASN A 97 -25.44 10.54 -11.97
C ASN A 97 -24.32 9.53 -12.25
N ARG A 98 -23.65 9.61 -13.42
CA ARG A 98 -22.54 8.69 -13.75
C ARG A 98 -21.37 8.85 -12.77
N GLN A 99 -21.03 10.07 -12.39
CA GLN A 99 -19.99 10.34 -11.41
C GLN A 99 -20.45 9.91 -10.01
N LEU A 100 -21.69 10.19 -9.64
CA LEU A 100 -22.25 9.78 -8.36
C LEU A 100 -22.20 8.26 -8.15
N PHE A 101 -22.68 7.47 -9.12
CA PHE A 101 -22.62 6.00 -9.04
C PHE A 101 -21.18 5.47 -9.00
N ARG A 102 -20.24 6.12 -9.68
CA ARG A 102 -18.81 5.75 -9.59
C ARG A 102 -18.28 5.96 -8.18
N LEU A 103 -18.58 7.11 -7.57
CA LEU A 103 -18.16 7.43 -6.20
C LEU A 103 -18.77 6.45 -5.19
N ILE A 104 -20.07 6.13 -5.32
CA ILE A 104 -20.75 5.16 -4.44
C ILE A 104 -20.04 3.80 -4.50
N ARG A 105 -19.69 3.34 -5.70
CA ARG A 105 -18.96 2.08 -5.88
C ARG A 105 -17.55 2.13 -5.30
N GLU A 106 -16.78 3.18 -5.59
CA GLU A 106 -15.42 3.36 -5.03
C GLU A 106 -15.39 3.36 -3.50
N THR A 107 -16.48 3.80 -2.89
CA THR A 107 -16.67 3.89 -1.46
C THR A 107 -17.18 2.59 -0.84
N GLY A 108 -18.08 1.87 -1.52
CA GLY A 108 -18.54 0.55 -1.08
C GLY A 108 -17.46 -0.54 -1.13
N ASP A 109 -16.52 -0.43 -2.07
CA ASP A 109 -15.38 -1.36 -2.19
C ASP A 109 -14.27 -1.10 -1.15
N LYS A 110 -14.29 0.03 -0.43
CA LYS A 110 -13.29 0.42 0.56
C LYS A 110 -13.86 0.39 1.97
N SER A 111 -14.11 -0.82 2.48
CA SER A 111 -14.46 -1.07 3.89
C SER A 111 -13.25 -1.09 4.83
N GLU A 112 -12.07 -0.63 4.39
CA GLU A 112 -10.81 -0.70 5.15
C GLU A 112 -10.39 0.64 5.77
N CYS A 113 -11.20 1.67 5.56
CA CYS A 113 -11.55 2.56 6.65
C CYS A 113 -12.52 1.77 7.56
#